data_AF-A0A7W6KDL6-F1
#
_entry.id   AF-A0A7W6KDL6-F1
#
_cell.length_a   1.000
_cell.length_b   1.000
_cell.length_c   1.000
_cell.angle_alpha   90.00
_cell.angle_beta   90.00
_cell.angle_gamma   90.00
#
_symmetry.space_group_name_H-M   'P 1'
#
loop_
_entity.id
_entity.type
_entity.pdbx_description
1 polymer ?
#
loop_
_entity_poly.entity_id
_entity_poly.type
_entity_poly.pdbx_seq_one_letter_code
_entity_poly.pdbx_strand_id
1 'polypeptide(L)'
;MPEDYQDIVLAAYKKMRDNGKLRAILPRETTTKLRSAYLKVYESRHDPKDLDILAVFFDVDRMDCDFENILNKSEPDDYKALWKHIRGKTITTDEKNSDLLAWLIDLEPRPSSSYYLSADKTIKIGGIPINELFLPPVPPNPPGPQKPPTEDPVYIPRFSPRYIILSCILLLFIGSTSFFAWERIAASVRTPNAGENSMYWDGDHYEPVKAGQQEPGIAIIPLNLKKLEQQRKINLPDTLTSYSIGKVWYKGHGKDHEFFTDSGAYPLDTQRVLKPLSNIILTKYTSNYRYLLTRLVWFLCAAFFVGIFGIWASRLKKEVKQPVEEPKAEEGETLNFIASQAASY
;
A
#
# COMPACT_ATOMS: atom_id res chain seq x y z
N MET A 1 22.70 22.77 10.83
CA MET A 1 23.22 21.41 10.73
C MET A 1 22.03 20.46 10.78
N PRO A 2 21.96 19.40 9.94
CA PRO A 2 21.00 18.33 10.20
C PRO A 2 21.28 17.77 11.59
N GLU A 3 20.25 17.63 12.42
CA GLU A 3 20.37 17.01 13.74
C GLU A 3 20.81 15.55 13.55
N ASP A 4 21.91 15.17 14.20
CA ASP A 4 22.41 13.81 14.20
C ASP A 4 21.48 12.93 15.04
N TYR A 5 21.09 11.77 14.51
CA TYR A 5 20.23 10.83 15.22
C TYR A 5 20.81 10.42 16.58
N GLN A 6 22.13 10.29 16.68
CA GLN A 6 22.79 9.93 17.94
C GLN A 6 22.55 10.99 19.04
N ASP A 7 22.63 12.27 18.67
CA ASP A 7 22.38 13.39 19.59
C ASP A 7 20.92 13.42 20.05
N ILE A 8 19.98 13.14 19.14
CA ILE A 8 18.54 13.09 19.43
C ILE A 8 18.24 11.99 20.45
N VAL A 9 18.75 10.77 20.22
CA VAL A 9 18.52 9.62 21.10
C VAL A 9 19.14 9.88 22.48
N LEU A 10 20.36 10.43 22.51
CA LEU A 10 21.03 10.77 23.77
C LEU A 10 20.28 11.88 24.54
N ALA A 11 19.79 12.90 23.84
CA ALA A 11 19.00 13.98 24.44
C ALA A 11 17.67 13.46 25.01
N ALA A 12 16.97 12.59 24.27
CA ALA A 12 15.74 11.96 24.72
C ALA A 12 15.98 11.09 25.97
N TYR A 13 17.03 10.27 25.96
CA TYR A 13 17.45 9.48 27.11
C TYR A 13 17.69 10.35 28.35
N LYS A 14 18.51 11.41 28.23
CA LYS A 14 18.79 12.34 29.33
C LYS A 14 17.51 12.99 29.85
N LYS A 15 16.63 13.45 28.95
CA LYS A 15 15.35 14.06 29.30
C LYS A 15 14.46 13.07 30.09
N MET A 16 14.35 11.81 29.67
CA MET A 16 13.60 10.79 30.41
C MET A 16 14.22 10.48 31.79
N ARG A 17 15.55 10.50 31.88
CA ARG A 17 16.28 10.25 33.13
C ARG A 17 16.03 11.35 34.14
N ASP A 18 16.18 12.59 33.71
CA ASP A 18 16.12 13.76 34.56
C ASP A 18 14.68 14.00 35.06
N ASN A 19 13.67 13.58 34.28
CA ASN A 19 12.26 13.56 34.69
C ASN A 19 11.83 12.27 35.43
N GLY A 20 12.77 11.41 35.82
CA GLY A 20 12.53 10.21 36.62
C GLY A 20 11.80 9.05 35.91
N LYS A 21 11.46 9.21 34.63
CA LYS A 21 10.74 8.20 33.82
C LYS A 21 11.57 6.95 33.56
N LEU A 22 12.89 7.07 33.53
CA LEU A 22 13.80 5.92 33.36
C LEU A 22 14.01 5.10 34.63
N ARG A 23 13.57 5.53 35.82
CA ARG A 23 13.85 4.77 37.06
C ARG A 23 13.21 3.37 37.06
N ALA A 24 12.09 3.20 36.38
CA ALA A 24 11.40 1.92 36.23
C ALA A 24 12.09 0.95 35.25
N ILE A 25 12.86 1.48 34.30
CA ILE A 25 13.53 0.73 33.23
C ILE A 25 15.02 0.53 33.58
N LEU A 26 15.68 1.58 34.06
CA LEU A 26 17.11 1.63 34.37
C LEU A 26 17.35 2.45 35.67
N PRO A 27 17.18 1.86 36.87
CA PRO A 27 17.30 2.57 38.15
C PRO A 27 18.73 3.05 38.47
N ARG A 28 19.77 2.42 37.88
CA ARG A 28 21.18 2.87 37.95
C ARG A 28 21.92 2.49 36.66
N GLU A 29 22.75 3.41 36.18
CA GLU A 29 23.53 3.26 34.94
C GLU A 29 24.81 2.44 35.21
N THR A 30 24.71 1.11 35.23
CA THR A 30 25.85 0.20 35.13
C THR A 30 25.68 -0.73 33.93
N THR A 31 26.78 -1.24 33.40
CA THR A 31 26.77 -2.20 32.28
C THR A 31 25.92 -3.43 32.57
N THR A 32 26.01 -3.99 33.78
CA THR A 32 25.16 -5.10 34.23
C THR A 32 23.68 -4.74 34.25
N LYS A 33 23.34 -3.52 34.68
CA LYS A 33 21.94 -3.06 34.73
C LYS A 33 21.40 -2.74 33.35
N LEU A 34 22.22 -2.20 32.45
CA LEU A 34 21.88 -2.03 31.04
C LEU A 34 21.53 -3.38 30.41
N ARG A 35 22.41 -4.38 30.54
CA ARG A 35 22.13 -5.75 30.07
C ARG A 35 20.79 -6.27 30.62
N SER A 36 20.56 -6.16 31.93
CA SER A 36 19.30 -6.63 32.53
C SER A 36 18.06 -5.88 32.03
N ALA A 37 18.20 -4.58 31.73
CA ALA A 37 17.12 -3.77 31.19
C ALA A 37 16.80 -4.18 29.75
N TYR A 38 17.81 -4.45 28.93
CA TYR A 38 17.62 -4.99 27.58
C TYR A 38 16.94 -6.35 27.58
N LEU A 39 17.35 -7.27 28.45
CA LEU A 39 16.70 -8.57 28.58
C LEU A 39 15.22 -8.42 28.96
N LYS A 40 14.93 -7.56 29.94
CA LYS A 40 13.54 -7.27 30.36
C LYS A 40 12.71 -6.63 29.24
N VAL A 41 13.32 -5.73 28.47
CA VAL A 41 12.66 -5.11 27.30
C VAL A 41 12.42 -6.14 26.21
N TYR A 42 13.37 -7.04 25.96
CA TYR A 42 13.18 -8.14 25.01
C TYR A 42 12.00 -9.05 25.40
N GLU A 43 11.92 -9.44 26.67
CA GLU A 43 10.82 -10.28 27.19
C GLU A 43 9.44 -9.60 27.12
N SER A 44 9.38 -8.26 27.24
CA SER A 44 8.12 -7.51 27.32
C SER A 44 7.67 -6.84 26.03
N ARG A 45 8.61 -6.47 25.15
CA ARG A 45 8.40 -5.71 23.91
C ARG A 45 9.29 -6.28 22.79
N HIS A 46 9.05 -7.55 22.47
CA HIS A 46 9.64 -8.19 21.29
C HIS A 46 8.84 -7.83 20.03
N ASP A 47 9.47 -7.13 19.09
CA ASP A 47 8.90 -6.88 17.74
C ASP A 47 9.86 -7.42 16.67
N PRO A 48 9.41 -8.26 15.73
CA PRO A 48 10.22 -8.75 14.62
C PRO A 48 10.91 -7.65 13.78
N LYS A 49 10.39 -6.42 13.80
CA LYS A 49 10.97 -5.26 13.11
C LYS A 49 12.23 -4.72 13.78
N ASP A 50 12.33 -4.87 15.10
CA ASP A 50 13.47 -4.40 15.89
C ASP A 50 14.62 -5.44 15.90
N LEU A 51 14.42 -6.64 15.32
CA LEU A 51 15.45 -7.69 15.26
C LEU A 51 16.72 -7.27 14.52
N ASP A 52 16.61 -6.40 13.52
CA ASP A 52 17.78 -5.88 12.81
C ASP A 52 18.71 -5.09 13.73
N ILE A 53 18.16 -4.37 14.72
CA ILE A 53 18.93 -3.61 15.69
C ILE A 53 19.78 -4.55 16.55
N LEU A 54 19.18 -5.67 16.99
CA LEU A 54 19.87 -6.69 17.78
C LEU A 54 20.93 -7.42 16.95
N ALA A 55 20.59 -7.79 15.71
CA ALA A 55 21.51 -8.44 14.78
C ALA A 55 22.77 -7.60 14.56
N VAL A 56 22.60 -6.31 14.25
CA VAL A 56 23.70 -5.36 14.01
C VAL A 56 24.50 -5.09 15.28
N PHE A 57 23.86 -5.00 16.44
CA PHE A 57 24.56 -4.75 17.70
C PHE A 57 25.48 -5.93 18.09
N PHE A 58 24.98 -7.16 17.97
CA PHE A 58 25.72 -8.38 18.32
C PHE A 58 26.58 -8.94 17.19
N ASP A 59 26.55 -8.33 15.99
CA ASP A 59 27.29 -8.76 14.81
C ASP A 59 26.95 -10.21 14.39
N VAL A 60 25.64 -10.49 14.31
CA VAL A 60 25.09 -11.82 13.97
C VAL A 60 24.12 -11.74 12.79
N ASP A 61 23.96 -12.85 12.06
CA ASP A 61 23.01 -12.95 10.96
C ASP A 61 21.57 -13.12 11.46
N ARG A 62 20.63 -12.34 10.93
CA ARG A 62 19.22 -12.34 11.36
C ARG A 62 18.50 -13.67 11.08
N MET A 63 18.84 -14.36 10.00
CA MET A 63 17.99 -15.42 9.43
C MET A 63 17.82 -16.67 10.31
N ASP A 64 18.71 -16.91 11.28
CA ASP A 64 18.69 -18.16 12.09
C ASP A 64 19.23 -17.96 13.52
N CYS A 65 19.03 -16.77 14.09
CA CYS A 65 19.56 -16.42 15.42
C CYS A 65 18.50 -16.47 16.53
N ASP A 66 18.80 -17.26 17.56
CA ASP A 66 18.12 -17.23 18.85
C ASP A 66 18.62 -16.03 19.68
N PHE A 67 18.00 -14.86 19.47
CA PHE A 67 18.34 -13.63 20.18
C PHE A 67 18.12 -13.72 21.69
N GLU A 68 17.20 -14.56 22.15
CA GLU A 68 17.00 -14.81 23.57
C GLU A 68 18.26 -15.45 24.17
N ASN A 69 18.80 -16.46 23.51
CA ASN A 69 20.06 -17.11 23.89
C ASN A 69 21.26 -16.16 23.80
N ILE A 70 21.33 -15.33 22.75
CA ILE A 70 22.40 -14.33 22.58
C ILE A 70 22.35 -13.29 23.71
N LEU A 71 21.18 -12.74 24.02
CA LEU A 71 21.00 -11.78 25.12
C LEU A 71 21.33 -12.43 26.47
N ASN A 72 20.90 -13.67 26.68
CA ASN A 72 21.20 -14.45 27.88
C ASN A 72 22.71 -14.75 28.02
N LYS A 73 23.45 -14.93 26.93
CA LYS A 73 24.90 -15.15 26.93
C LYS A 73 25.74 -13.87 26.90
N SER A 74 25.16 -12.74 26.47
CA SER A 74 25.89 -11.46 26.36
C SER A 74 26.55 -11.07 27.68
N GLU A 75 27.73 -10.47 27.64
CA GLU A 75 28.44 -10.04 28.83
C GLU A 75 28.17 -8.55 29.13
N PRO A 76 28.24 -8.11 30.40
CA PRO A 76 28.12 -6.68 30.71
C PRO A 76 29.08 -5.81 29.90
N ASP A 77 30.28 -6.30 29.58
CA ASP A 77 31.30 -5.55 28.85
C ASP A 77 30.92 -5.26 27.39
N ASP A 78 29.99 -6.01 26.79
CA ASP A 78 29.46 -5.73 25.44
C ASP A 78 28.76 -4.36 25.39
N TYR A 79 28.12 -3.96 26.49
CA TYR A 79 27.37 -2.70 26.61
C TYR A 79 28.25 -1.52 27.06
N LYS A 80 29.56 -1.73 27.22
CA LYS A 80 30.49 -0.74 27.80
C LYS A 80 30.67 0.48 26.92
N ALA A 81 30.64 0.32 25.59
CA ALA A 81 30.72 1.43 24.65
C ALA A 81 29.51 2.37 24.80
N LEU A 82 28.30 1.80 24.74
CA LEU A 82 27.06 2.53 25.00
C LEU A 82 27.07 3.18 26.40
N TRP A 83 27.46 2.44 27.43
CA TRP A 83 27.50 2.95 28.80
C TRP A 83 28.44 4.15 28.96
N LYS A 84 29.60 4.16 28.31
CA LYS A 84 30.51 5.31 28.32
C LYS A 84 29.88 6.52 27.63
N HIS A 85 29.19 6.30 26.52
CA HIS A 85 28.55 7.36 25.74
C HIS A 85 27.40 8.03 26.51
N ILE A 86 26.48 7.26 27.10
CA ILE A 86 25.36 7.83 27.87
C ILE A 86 25.81 8.64 29.10
N ARG A 87 27.00 8.34 29.64
CA ARG A 87 27.62 9.10 30.74
C ARG A 87 28.45 10.30 30.28
N GLY A 88 28.52 10.56 28.98
CA GLY A 88 29.30 11.66 28.41
C GLY A 88 30.82 11.47 28.53
N LYS A 89 31.29 10.22 28.69
CA LYS A 89 32.74 9.91 28.69
C LYS A 89 33.33 9.89 27.29
N THR A 90 32.48 9.74 26.27
CA THR A 90 32.86 9.82 24.86
C THR A 90 31.94 10.81 24.15
N ILE A 91 32.51 11.57 23.21
CA ILE A 91 31.76 12.56 22.42
C ILE A 91 30.86 11.84 21.40
N THR A 92 31.39 10.81 20.75
CA THR A 92 30.70 10.03 19.73
C THR A 92 30.59 8.56 20.13
N THR A 93 29.70 7.84 19.45
CA THR A 93 29.55 6.38 19.56
C THR A 93 29.28 5.79 18.18
N ASP A 94 29.40 4.47 18.06
CA ASP A 94 28.86 3.74 16.93
C ASP A 94 27.33 3.89 16.89
N GLU A 95 26.77 4.06 15.69
CA GLU A 95 25.34 4.21 15.44
C GLU A 95 24.53 3.03 15.98
N LYS A 96 25.07 1.81 15.95
CA LYS A 96 24.43 0.62 16.52
C LYS A 96 24.15 0.74 18.03
N ASN A 97 24.98 1.49 18.75
CA ASN A 97 24.77 1.75 20.18
C ASN A 97 23.59 2.71 20.39
N SER A 98 23.42 3.68 19.50
CA SER A 98 22.30 4.63 19.53
C SER A 98 20.99 3.97 19.13
N ASP A 99 21.02 3.08 18.13
CA ASP A 99 19.87 2.27 17.72
C ASP A 99 19.42 1.34 18.85
N LEU A 100 20.36 0.70 19.51
CA LEU A 100 20.07 -0.12 20.68
C LEU A 100 19.48 0.73 21.83
N LEU A 101 20.02 1.92 22.09
CA LEU A 101 19.49 2.84 23.10
C LEU A 101 18.07 3.32 22.77
N ALA A 102 17.81 3.65 21.50
CA ALA A 102 16.48 4.03 21.02
C ALA A 102 15.48 2.89 21.25
N TRP A 103 15.89 1.66 20.98
CA TRP A 103 15.09 0.48 21.28
C TRP A 103 14.82 0.37 22.79
N LEU A 104 15.82 0.52 23.67
CA LEU A 104 15.64 0.45 25.14
C LEU A 104 14.56 1.38 25.66
N ILE A 105 14.57 2.63 25.21
CA ILE A 105 13.69 3.69 25.72
C ILE A 105 12.39 3.81 24.94
N ASP A 106 12.13 2.92 23.98
CA ASP A 106 10.97 2.93 23.10
C ASP A 106 10.82 4.20 22.25
N LEU A 107 11.94 4.72 21.74
CA LEU A 107 11.98 5.88 20.86
C LEU A 107 11.68 5.47 19.41
N GLU A 108 10.79 6.21 18.75
CA GLU A 108 10.48 6.10 17.32
C GLU A 108 10.77 7.44 16.60
N PRO A 109 11.28 7.41 15.36
CA PRO A 109 11.60 6.22 14.56
C PRO A 109 12.93 5.55 14.97
N ARG A 110 12.99 4.23 14.85
CA ARG A 110 14.18 3.38 15.03
C ARG A 110 14.16 2.23 14.00
N PRO A 111 15.30 1.73 13.51
CA PRO A 111 16.67 2.23 13.70
C PRO A 111 16.91 3.60 13.04
N SER A 112 18.10 4.17 13.24
CA SER A 112 18.66 5.37 12.61
C SER A 112 18.31 5.53 11.13
N SER A 113 18.43 4.46 10.34
CA SER A 113 18.05 4.45 8.92
C SER A 113 16.59 4.87 8.68
N SER A 114 15.67 4.45 9.56
CA SER A 114 14.27 4.86 9.51
C SER A 114 14.08 6.35 9.83
N TYR A 115 14.92 6.91 10.70
CA TYR A 115 14.92 8.36 10.97
C TYR A 115 15.37 9.16 9.74
N TYR A 116 16.46 8.76 9.10
CA TYR A 116 16.98 9.48 7.92
C TYR A 116 16.08 9.36 6.69
N LEU A 117 15.34 8.25 6.55
CA LEU A 117 14.39 8.02 5.46
C LEU A 117 13.01 8.64 5.70
N SER A 118 12.69 9.05 6.93
CA SER A 118 11.38 9.61 7.27
C SER A 118 11.25 11.07 6.85
N ALA A 119 10.15 11.39 6.16
CA ALA A 119 9.77 12.78 5.90
C ALA A 119 9.25 13.49 7.15
N ASP A 120 8.72 12.73 8.12
CA ASP A 120 8.26 13.22 9.42
C ASP A 120 9.31 12.91 10.48
N LYS A 121 9.98 13.94 11.00
CA LYS A 121 11.02 13.82 12.03
C LYS A 121 10.45 13.86 13.45
N THR A 122 9.14 13.65 13.61
CA THR A 122 8.49 13.62 14.92
C THR A 122 9.03 12.47 15.77
N ILE A 123 9.68 12.82 16.89
CA ILE A 123 10.19 11.86 17.86
C ILE A 123 9.08 11.48 18.84
N LYS A 124 8.81 10.18 18.95
CA LYS A 124 7.82 9.62 19.86
C LYS A 124 8.48 8.65 20.83
N ILE A 125 7.91 8.52 22.02
CA ILE A 125 8.33 7.53 23.01
C ILE A 125 7.07 6.78 23.47
N GLY A 126 7.01 5.47 23.22
CA GLY A 126 5.80 4.68 23.48
C GLY A 126 4.56 5.20 22.75
N GLY A 127 4.74 5.75 21.54
CA GLY A 127 3.67 6.35 20.74
C GLY A 127 3.29 7.79 21.09
N ILE A 128 3.84 8.37 22.17
CA ILE A 128 3.53 9.73 22.62
C ILE A 128 4.62 10.71 22.14
N PRO A 129 4.29 11.87 21.55
CA PRO A 129 5.27 12.89 21.18
C PRO A 129 6.11 13.36 22.37
N ILE A 130 7.42 13.51 22.17
CA ILE A 130 8.37 13.87 23.24
C ILE A 130 8.05 15.20 23.93
N ASN A 131 7.29 16.09 23.29
CA ASN A 131 6.90 17.38 23.88
C ASN A 131 5.76 17.25 24.90
N GLU A 132 4.90 16.26 24.74
CA GLU A 132 3.76 16.00 25.62
C GLU A 132 4.17 15.24 26.90
N LEU A 133 5.23 14.43 26.82
CA LEU A 133 5.74 13.60 27.91
C LEU A 133 6.34 14.36 29.10
N PHE A 134 6.73 15.61 28.91
CA PHE A 134 7.44 16.41 29.91
C PHE A 134 6.78 17.76 30.19
N LEU A 135 5.46 17.85 29.99
CA LEU A 135 4.70 19.02 30.42
C LEU A 135 4.86 19.18 31.95
N PRO A 136 5.13 20.40 32.45
CA PRO A 136 5.21 20.65 33.88
C PRO A 136 3.87 20.31 34.55
N PRO A 137 3.87 19.89 35.82
CA PRO A 137 2.61 19.73 36.56
C PRO A 137 1.90 21.08 36.55
N VAL A 138 0.69 21.10 35.98
CA VAL A 138 -0.16 22.30 35.97
C VAL A 138 -0.35 22.72 37.43
N PRO A 139 0.10 23.91 37.86
CA PRO A 139 -0.14 24.37 39.22
C PRO A 139 -1.65 24.45 39.45
N PRO A 140 -2.15 24.14 40.66
CA PRO A 140 -3.56 24.29 40.98
C PRO A 140 -3.88 25.79 41.04
N ASN A 141 -4.25 26.38 39.91
CA ASN A 141 -4.77 27.74 39.89
C ASN A 141 -6.24 27.72 40.37
N PRO A 142 -6.67 28.73 41.15
CA PRO A 142 -8.06 28.88 41.55
C PRO A 142 -8.96 29.09 40.31
N PRO A 143 -10.28 28.83 40.40
CA PRO A 143 -11.19 28.90 39.27
C PRO A 143 -11.45 30.38 38.89
N GLY A 144 -10.49 30.99 38.19
CA GLY A 144 -10.69 32.18 37.37
C GLY A 144 -11.16 31.76 35.98
N PRO A 145 -11.83 32.66 35.23
CA PRO A 145 -12.66 32.29 34.09
C PRO A 145 -11.87 31.41 33.12
N GLN A 146 -12.29 30.14 33.04
CA GLN A 146 -11.83 29.24 32.00
C GLN A 146 -12.12 29.94 30.68
N LYS A 147 -11.07 30.30 29.94
CA LYS A 147 -11.24 30.54 28.51
C LYS A 147 -11.94 29.28 28.00
N PRO A 148 -13.11 29.40 27.34
CA PRO A 148 -13.85 28.22 26.91
C PRO A 148 -12.88 27.27 26.23
N PRO A 149 -12.94 25.96 26.52
CA PRO A 149 -12.03 25.01 25.93
C PRO A 149 -12.06 25.30 24.43
N THR A 150 -10.90 25.63 23.87
CA THR A 150 -10.77 25.47 22.42
C THR A 150 -10.85 23.98 22.25
N GLU A 151 -12.06 23.50 22.00
CA GLU A 151 -12.34 22.13 21.62
C GLU A 151 -11.57 21.92 20.32
N ASP A 152 -10.32 21.48 20.45
CA ASP A 152 -9.59 20.96 19.32
C ASP A 152 -10.46 19.84 18.75
N PRO A 153 -10.95 19.96 17.51
CA PRO A 153 -11.89 19.01 16.97
C PRO A 153 -11.27 17.62 17.06
N VAL A 154 -11.95 16.71 17.78
CA VAL A 154 -11.52 15.31 17.88
C VAL A 154 -11.65 14.69 16.50
N TYR A 155 -10.52 14.60 15.80
CA TYR A 155 -10.46 14.05 14.45
C TYR A 155 -10.49 12.52 14.51
N ILE A 156 -11.66 11.94 14.25
CA ILE A 156 -11.78 10.50 14.03
C ILE A 156 -11.53 10.23 12.54
N PRO A 157 -10.73 9.21 12.18
CA PRO A 157 -10.58 8.77 10.79
C PRO A 157 -11.96 8.54 10.16
N ARG A 158 -12.24 9.16 9.01
CA ARG A 158 -13.57 9.10 8.38
C ARG A 158 -13.94 7.67 7.93
N PHE A 159 -12.94 6.86 7.61
CA PHE A 159 -13.09 5.48 7.17
C PHE A 159 -12.09 4.59 7.91
N SER A 160 -12.53 3.40 8.34
CA SER A 160 -11.64 2.44 9.00
C SER A 160 -10.63 1.85 7.99
N PRO A 161 -9.34 1.70 8.36
CA PRO A 161 -8.29 1.24 7.44
C PRO A 161 -8.61 -0.09 6.75
N ARG A 162 -9.32 -0.99 7.44
CA ARG A 162 -9.71 -2.31 6.90
C ARG A 162 -10.66 -2.16 5.70
N TYR A 163 -11.60 -1.22 5.75
CA TYR A 163 -12.53 -0.99 4.64
C TYR A 163 -11.88 -0.29 3.45
N ILE A 164 -10.88 0.57 3.70
CA ILE A 164 -10.09 1.19 2.62
C ILE A 164 -9.31 0.10 1.86
N ILE A 165 -8.65 -0.82 2.59
CA ILE A 165 -7.92 -1.94 1.98
C ILE A 165 -8.88 -2.82 1.16
N LEU A 166 -10.02 -3.21 1.72
CA LEU A 166 -11.02 -4.01 1.01
C LEU A 166 -11.58 -3.30 -0.24
N SER A 167 -11.79 -1.98 -0.16
CA SER A 167 -12.24 -1.18 -1.30
C SER A 167 -11.19 -1.10 -2.42
N CYS A 168 -9.92 -0.90 -2.08
CA CYS A 168 -8.83 -0.90 -3.06
C CYS A 168 -8.70 -2.25 -3.79
N ILE A 169 -8.81 -3.36 -3.04
CA ILE A 169 -8.81 -4.71 -3.63
C ILE A 169 -10.00 -4.88 -4.57
N LEU A 170 -11.19 -4.49 -4.14
CA LEU A 170 -12.41 -4.58 -4.94
C LEU A 170 -12.29 -3.75 -6.24
N LEU A 171 -11.73 -2.54 -6.18
CA LEU A 171 -11.54 -1.69 -7.37
C LEU A 171 -10.58 -2.32 -8.38
N LEU A 172 -9.48 -2.93 -7.93
CA LEU A 172 -8.56 -3.65 -8.82
C LEU A 172 -9.23 -4.87 -9.45
N PHE A 173 -10.04 -5.61 -8.69
CA PHE A 173 -10.80 -6.75 -9.21
C PHE A 173 -11.85 -6.31 -10.24
N ILE A 174 -12.66 -5.29 -9.93
CA ILE A 174 -13.66 -4.75 -10.86
C ILE A 174 -12.99 -4.22 -12.12
N GLY A 175 -11.90 -3.46 -12.00
CA GLY A 175 -11.15 -2.97 -13.16
C GLY A 175 -10.65 -4.10 -14.07
N SER A 176 -10.13 -5.18 -13.47
CA SER A 176 -9.68 -6.37 -14.21
C SER A 176 -10.84 -7.08 -14.91
N THR A 177 -11.94 -7.37 -14.19
CA THR A 177 -13.09 -8.09 -14.77
C THR A 177 -13.81 -7.27 -15.84
N SER A 178 -13.98 -5.97 -15.63
CA SER A 178 -14.54 -5.05 -16.62
C SER A 178 -13.68 -4.98 -17.88
N PHE A 179 -12.34 -4.95 -17.74
CA PHE A 179 -11.44 -4.99 -18.90
C PHE A 179 -11.58 -6.30 -19.69
N PHE A 180 -11.59 -7.45 -19.02
CA PHE A 180 -11.79 -8.75 -19.68
C PHE A 180 -13.16 -8.86 -20.36
N ALA A 181 -14.21 -8.33 -19.74
CA ALA A 181 -15.55 -8.28 -20.34
C ALA A 181 -15.58 -7.36 -21.57
N TRP A 182 -14.96 -6.19 -21.48
CA TRP A 182 -14.83 -5.26 -22.60
C TRP A 182 -14.07 -5.88 -23.77
N GLU A 183 -12.95 -6.56 -23.51
CA GLU A 183 -12.16 -7.26 -24.53
C GLU A 183 -12.97 -8.35 -25.24
N ARG A 184 -13.82 -9.08 -24.50
CA ARG A 184 -14.74 -10.07 -25.10
C ARG A 184 -15.85 -9.43 -25.93
N ILE A 185 -16.42 -8.32 -25.47
CA ILE A 185 -17.51 -7.61 -26.17
C ILE A 185 -16.99 -6.97 -27.46
N ALA A 186 -15.85 -6.28 -27.39
CA ALA A 186 -15.18 -5.71 -28.56
C ALA A 186 -14.81 -6.79 -29.61
N ALA A 187 -14.58 -8.02 -29.16
CA ALA A 187 -14.35 -9.17 -30.01
C ALA A 187 -15.64 -9.91 -30.43
N SER A 188 -16.85 -9.35 -30.33
CA SER A 188 -18.07 -10.00 -30.83
C SER A 188 -18.35 -9.64 -32.31
N VAL A 189 -18.81 -10.60 -33.14
CA VAL A 189 -19.26 -10.30 -34.53
C VAL A 189 -20.74 -9.97 -34.50
N ARG A 190 -21.17 -8.98 -35.30
CA ARG A 190 -22.59 -8.70 -35.54
C ARG A 190 -23.26 -9.90 -36.21
N THR A 191 -24.38 -10.36 -35.65
CA THR A 191 -25.21 -11.37 -36.31
C THR A 191 -25.93 -10.77 -37.53
N PRO A 192 -26.02 -11.48 -38.67
CA PRO A 192 -26.74 -11.00 -39.84
C PRO A 192 -28.23 -10.78 -39.55
N ASN A 193 -28.78 -9.67 -40.04
CA ASN A 193 -30.21 -9.39 -39.97
C ASN A 193 -30.98 -10.07 -41.12
N ALA A 194 -32.31 -10.14 -41.00
CA ALA A 194 -33.16 -10.63 -42.07
C ALA A 194 -32.96 -9.85 -43.38
N GLY A 195 -32.50 -10.53 -44.43
CA GLY A 195 -32.23 -9.96 -45.76
C GLY A 195 -30.77 -9.59 -46.03
N GLU A 196 -29.86 -9.75 -45.07
CA GLU A 196 -28.42 -9.61 -45.27
C GLU A 196 -27.85 -10.94 -45.77
N ASN A 197 -27.65 -11.07 -47.09
CA ASN A 197 -27.20 -12.31 -47.74
C ASN A 197 -25.76 -12.20 -48.29
N SER A 198 -25.07 -11.09 -48.02
CA SER A 198 -23.70 -10.85 -48.47
C SER A 198 -22.86 -10.34 -47.32
N MET A 199 -21.54 -10.36 -47.48
CA MET A 199 -20.61 -9.82 -46.48
C MET A 199 -19.39 -9.18 -47.15
N TYR A 200 -18.80 -8.20 -46.47
CA TYR A 200 -17.62 -7.47 -46.93
C TYR A 200 -16.56 -7.40 -45.83
N TRP A 201 -15.30 -7.18 -46.21
CA TRP A 201 -14.20 -7.06 -45.26
C TRP A 201 -14.00 -5.60 -44.84
N ASP A 202 -14.17 -5.30 -43.56
CA ASP A 202 -14.05 -3.94 -43.00
C ASP A 202 -12.61 -3.59 -42.55
N GLY A 203 -11.64 -4.44 -42.89
CA GLY A 203 -10.23 -4.27 -42.51
C GLY A 203 -9.80 -5.16 -41.33
N ASP A 204 -10.73 -5.53 -40.46
CA ASP A 204 -10.50 -6.43 -39.32
C ASP A 204 -11.28 -7.75 -39.40
N HIS A 205 -12.56 -7.71 -39.74
CA HIS A 205 -13.43 -8.88 -39.84
C HIS A 205 -14.47 -8.69 -40.96
N TYR A 206 -15.28 -9.72 -41.21
CA TYR A 206 -16.38 -9.61 -42.15
C TYR A 206 -17.64 -9.05 -41.49
N GLU A 207 -18.28 -8.10 -42.14
CA GLU A 207 -19.58 -7.58 -41.75
C GLU A 207 -20.68 -8.00 -42.73
N PRO A 208 -21.88 -8.34 -42.24
CA PRO A 208 -23.00 -8.68 -43.11
C PRO A 208 -23.63 -7.42 -43.72
N VAL A 209 -24.05 -7.54 -44.98
CA VAL A 209 -24.64 -6.44 -45.76
C VAL A 209 -25.77 -6.96 -46.65
N LYS A 210 -26.73 -6.08 -46.96
CA LYS A 210 -27.77 -6.37 -47.95
C LYS A 210 -27.16 -6.36 -49.35
N ALA A 211 -27.53 -7.34 -50.16
CA ALA A 211 -27.08 -7.41 -51.55
C ALA A 211 -27.48 -6.11 -52.29
N GLY A 212 -26.51 -5.39 -52.85
CA GLY A 212 -26.73 -4.18 -53.64
C GLY A 212 -26.34 -2.84 -53.00
N GLN A 213 -25.93 -2.82 -51.72
CA GLN A 213 -25.20 -1.65 -51.17
C GLN A 213 -23.74 -1.73 -51.63
N GLN A 214 -23.39 -0.97 -52.67
CA GLN A 214 -22.08 -1.03 -53.32
C GLN A 214 -21.28 0.22 -52.95
N GLU A 215 -20.21 0.04 -52.17
CA GLU A 215 -19.12 1.00 -52.15
C GLU A 215 -18.07 0.61 -53.21
N PRO A 216 -17.63 1.53 -54.07
CA PRO A 216 -16.67 1.23 -55.12
C PRO A 216 -15.31 0.81 -54.50
N GLY A 217 -14.86 -0.40 -54.82
CA GLY A 217 -13.54 -0.91 -54.44
C GLY A 217 -13.52 -1.96 -53.33
N ILE A 218 -14.67 -2.29 -52.70
CA ILE A 218 -14.75 -3.32 -51.66
C ILE A 218 -15.26 -4.65 -52.25
N ALA A 219 -14.52 -5.74 -52.01
CA ALA A 219 -14.91 -7.07 -52.47
C ALA A 219 -16.05 -7.64 -51.60
N ILE A 220 -17.25 -7.73 -52.18
CA ILE A 220 -18.42 -8.34 -51.54
C ILE A 220 -18.50 -9.81 -51.93
N ILE A 221 -18.65 -10.69 -50.95
CA ILE A 221 -18.79 -12.14 -51.15
C ILE A 221 -20.12 -12.64 -50.57
N PRO A 222 -20.65 -13.79 -51.05
CA PRO A 222 -21.85 -14.37 -50.47
C PRO A 222 -21.66 -14.67 -48.99
N LEU A 223 -22.71 -14.46 -48.20
CA LEU A 223 -22.67 -14.67 -46.75
C LEU A 223 -22.28 -16.12 -46.43
N ASN A 224 -21.26 -16.28 -45.60
CA ASN A 224 -20.86 -17.57 -45.04
C ASN A 224 -20.68 -17.40 -43.54
N LEU A 225 -21.61 -17.96 -42.75
CA LEU A 225 -21.64 -17.81 -41.29
C LEU A 225 -20.34 -18.27 -40.61
N LYS A 226 -19.76 -19.38 -41.06
CA LYS A 226 -18.50 -19.88 -40.51
C LYS A 226 -17.37 -18.87 -40.71
N LYS A 227 -17.25 -18.34 -41.93
CA LYS A 227 -16.20 -17.36 -42.27
C LYS A 227 -16.45 -16.01 -41.59
N LEU A 228 -17.71 -15.61 -41.44
CA LEU A 228 -18.13 -14.41 -40.72
C LEU A 228 -17.65 -14.44 -39.26
N GLU A 229 -17.84 -15.59 -38.58
CA GLU A 229 -17.47 -15.74 -37.17
C GLU A 229 -15.97 -15.97 -36.97
N GLN A 230 -15.35 -16.77 -37.84
CA GLN A 230 -14.01 -17.32 -37.61
C GLN A 230 -12.90 -16.53 -38.29
N GLN A 231 -13.16 -15.82 -39.40
CA GLN A 231 -12.12 -15.08 -40.12
C GLN A 231 -11.98 -13.65 -39.58
N ARG A 232 -10.90 -13.41 -38.84
CA ARG A 232 -10.54 -12.10 -38.29
C ARG A 232 -9.07 -11.82 -38.44
N LYS A 233 -8.71 -10.55 -38.49
CA LYS A 233 -7.35 -10.05 -38.37
C LYS A 233 -6.95 -10.01 -36.90
N ILE A 234 -5.69 -10.31 -36.63
CA ILE A 234 -5.12 -10.25 -35.30
C ILE A 234 -4.30 -8.97 -35.23
N ASN A 235 -4.89 -7.93 -34.62
CA ASN A 235 -4.29 -6.59 -34.53
C ASN A 235 -3.15 -6.50 -33.52
N LEU A 236 -3.06 -7.47 -32.60
CA LEU A 236 -2.04 -7.55 -31.57
C LEU A 236 -1.18 -8.81 -31.77
N PRO A 237 -0.27 -8.82 -32.76
CA PRO A 237 0.53 -10.01 -33.07
C PRO A 237 1.41 -10.45 -31.90
N ASP A 238 1.79 -9.54 -31.00
CA ASP A 238 2.54 -9.87 -29.79
C ASP A 238 1.76 -10.76 -28.81
N THR A 239 0.44 -10.90 -28.94
CA THR A 239 -0.34 -11.85 -28.12
C THR A 239 -0.16 -13.29 -28.56
N LEU A 240 0.38 -13.53 -29.76
CA LEU A 240 0.57 -14.87 -30.30
C LEU A 240 1.65 -15.63 -29.52
N THR A 241 1.38 -16.90 -29.29
CA THR A 241 2.29 -17.82 -28.59
C THR A 241 2.44 -19.11 -29.39
N SER A 242 3.27 -20.04 -28.90
CA SER A 242 3.39 -21.37 -29.52
C SER A 242 2.04 -22.11 -29.62
N TYR A 243 1.06 -21.79 -28.75
CA TYR A 243 -0.30 -22.34 -28.81
C TYR A 243 -1.09 -21.88 -30.04
N SER A 244 -0.70 -20.76 -30.65
CA SER A 244 -1.31 -20.22 -31.87
C SER A 244 -0.90 -20.99 -33.13
N ILE A 245 0.17 -21.80 -33.06
CA ILE A 245 0.63 -22.62 -34.18
C ILE A 245 -0.45 -23.66 -34.52
N GLY A 246 -0.84 -23.72 -35.80
CA GLY A 246 -1.95 -24.56 -36.28
C GLY A 246 -3.35 -23.98 -36.10
N LYS A 247 -3.48 -22.80 -35.48
CA LYS A 247 -4.74 -22.07 -35.27
C LYS A 247 -4.74 -20.66 -35.87
N VAL A 248 -3.58 -20.21 -36.33
CA VAL A 248 -3.39 -18.88 -36.89
C VAL A 248 -2.73 -19.02 -38.24
N TRP A 249 -3.15 -18.17 -39.15
CA TRP A 249 -2.59 -18.03 -40.49
C TRP A 249 -2.05 -16.63 -40.68
N TYR A 250 -1.14 -16.44 -41.64
CA TYR A 250 -0.51 -15.16 -41.87
C TYR A 250 -0.37 -14.85 -43.36
N LYS A 251 -0.23 -13.55 -43.64
CA LYS A 251 0.16 -13.01 -44.94
C LYS A 251 1.22 -11.96 -44.71
N GLY A 252 2.35 -12.07 -45.42
CA GLY A 252 3.39 -11.06 -45.33
C GLY A 252 4.63 -11.44 -46.12
N HIS A 253 5.49 -10.44 -46.34
CA HIS A 253 6.85 -10.62 -46.82
C HIS A 253 7.74 -9.59 -46.13
N GLY A 254 8.94 -9.98 -45.72
CA GLY A 254 9.84 -9.06 -45.01
C GLY A 254 9.36 -8.75 -43.59
N LYS A 255 9.10 -7.47 -43.26
CA LYS A 255 8.71 -7.06 -41.89
C LYS A 255 7.19 -6.97 -41.69
N ASP A 256 6.41 -6.87 -42.77
CA ASP A 256 4.97 -6.60 -42.70
C ASP A 256 4.20 -7.91 -42.75
N HIS A 257 4.03 -8.53 -41.57
CA HIS A 257 3.24 -9.74 -41.40
C HIS A 257 1.89 -9.40 -40.76
N GLU A 258 0.82 -9.73 -41.46
CA GLU A 258 -0.55 -9.73 -40.95
C GLU A 258 -0.95 -11.14 -40.55
N PHE A 259 -1.68 -11.25 -39.44
CA PHE A 259 -2.07 -12.53 -38.86
C PHE A 259 -3.60 -12.63 -38.80
N PHE A 260 -4.11 -13.85 -38.94
CA PHE A 260 -5.53 -14.15 -39.08
C PHE A 260 -5.93 -15.40 -38.30
N THR A 261 -7.16 -15.43 -37.82
CA THR A 261 -7.70 -16.52 -36.99
C THR A 261 -8.20 -17.73 -37.77
N ASP A 262 -8.40 -17.61 -39.09
CA ASP A 262 -8.84 -18.72 -39.94
C ASP A 262 -8.07 -18.77 -41.28
N SER A 263 -8.07 -19.96 -41.86
CA SER A 263 -7.45 -20.31 -43.12
C SER A 263 -8.26 -19.82 -44.33
N GLY A 264 -7.61 -19.79 -45.50
CA GLY A 264 -8.31 -19.57 -46.77
C GLY A 264 -7.76 -18.39 -47.55
N ALA A 265 -8.61 -17.80 -48.39
CA ALA A 265 -8.25 -16.68 -49.26
C ALA A 265 -8.05 -15.40 -48.44
N TYR A 266 -7.04 -14.62 -48.81
CA TYR A 266 -6.73 -13.34 -48.19
C TYR A 266 -7.88 -12.34 -48.46
N PRO A 267 -8.44 -11.68 -47.42
CA PRO A 267 -9.66 -10.90 -47.59
C PRO A 267 -9.58 -9.74 -48.59
N LEU A 268 -8.40 -9.13 -48.76
CA LEU A 268 -8.18 -8.03 -49.70
C LEU A 268 -7.82 -8.51 -51.12
N ASP A 269 -7.34 -9.74 -51.28
CA ASP A 269 -7.01 -10.34 -52.58
C ASP A 269 -7.32 -11.83 -52.53
N THR A 270 -8.50 -12.19 -53.04
CA THR A 270 -9.03 -13.56 -52.98
C THR A 270 -8.23 -14.57 -53.80
N GLN A 271 -7.34 -14.12 -54.69
CA GLN A 271 -6.44 -15.00 -55.44
C GLN A 271 -5.27 -15.50 -54.59
N ARG A 272 -4.98 -14.82 -53.47
CA ARG A 272 -3.89 -15.19 -52.56
C ARG A 272 -4.43 -16.00 -51.41
N VAL A 273 -3.69 -17.03 -51.00
CA VAL A 273 -4.04 -17.89 -49.87
C VAL A 273 -3.16 -17.56 -48.67
N LEU A 274 -3.76 -17.54 -47.48
CA LEU A 274 -3.06 -17.37 -46.21
C LEU A 274 -2.19 -18.59 -45.89
N LYS A 275 -1.00 -18.36 -45.33
CA LYS A 275 -0.07 -19.43 -44.97
C LYS A 275 -0.24 -19.82 -43.50
N PRO A 276 -0.13 -21.10 -43.11
CA PRO A 276 -0.19 -21.49 -41.71
C PRO A 276 0.97 -20.88 -40.93
N LEU A 277 0.71 -20.39 -39.72
CA LEU A 277 1.73 -19.83 -38.83
C LEU A 277 2.80 -20.88 -38.50
N SER A 278 4.06 -20.53 -38.68
CA SER A 278 5.21 -21.36 -38.32
C SER A 278 5.97 -20.77 -37.14
N ASN A 279 6.71 -21.62 -36.43
CA ASN A 279 7.52 -21.21 -35.28
C ASN A 279 8.57 -20.13 -35.66
N ILE A 280 9.11 -20.18 -36.88
CA ILE A 280 10.09 -19.19 -37.37
C ILE A 280 9.44 -17.81 -37.51
N ILE A 281 8.23 -17.75 -38.07
CA ILE A 281 7.51 -16.48 -38.25
C ILE A 281 7.07 -15.93 -36.89
N LEU A 282 6.56 -16.79 -36.02
CA LEU A 282 6.18 -16.42 -34.66
C LEU A 282 7.37 -15.80 -33.91
N THR A 283 8.50 -16.50 -33.80
CA THR A 283 9.66 -16.02 -33.01
C THR A 283 10.32 -14.78 -33.62
N LYS A 284 10.28 -14.61 -34.94
CA LYS A 284 10.94 -13.49 -35.63
C LYS A 284 10.11 -12.21 -35.65
N TYR A 285 8.77 -12.31 -35.68
CA TYR A 285 7.88 -11.17 -35.91
C TYR A 285 6.84 -10.94 -34.82
N THR A 286 6.78 -11.78 -33.79
CA THR A 286 5.91 -11.59 -32.62
C THR A 286 6.75 -11.59 -31.35
N SER A 287 6.52 -10.61 -30.46
CA SER A 287 7.24 -10.53 -29.18
C SER A 287 6.26 -10.55 -28.01
N ASN A 288 5.95 -11.76 -27.55
CA ASN A 288 5.06 -11.93 -26.41
C ASN A 288 5.56 -11.24 -25.13
N TYR A 289 6.88 -11.19 -24.93
CA TYR A 289 7.48 -10.46 -23.82
C TYR A 289 7.15 -8.97 -23.83
N ARG A 290 7.10 -8.32 -25.00
CA ARG A 290 6.74 -6.90 -25.10
C ARG A 290 5.29 -6.65 -24.65
N TYR A 291 4.38 -7.54 -25.03
CA TYR A 291 2.98 -7.47 -24.60
C TYR A 291 2.83 -7.70 -23.09
N LEU A 292 3.46 -8.76 -22.56
CA LEU A 292 3.42 -9.06 -21.13
C LEU A 292 4.04 -7.93 -20.30
N LEU A 293 5.17 -7.38 -20.73
CA LEU A 293 5.84 -6.27 -20.06
C LEU A 293 4.95 -5.03 -20.05
N THR A 294 4.33 -4.68 -21.18
CA THR A 294 3.41 -3.55 -21.26
C THR A 294 2.24 -3.73 -20.29
N ARG A 295 1.63 -4.92 -20.27
CA ARG A 295 0.50 -5.23 -19.37
C ARG A 295 0.90 -5.19 -17.90
N LEU A 296 2.11 -5.66 -17.57
CA LEU A 296 2.67 -5.58 -16.23
C LEU A 296 2.90 -4.13 -15.79
N VAL A 297 3.47 -3.29 -16.66
CA VAL A 297 3.67 -1.86 -16.38
C VAL A 297 2.34 -1.17 -16.09
N TRP A 298 1.32 -1.38 -16.93
CA TRP A 298 -0.03 -0.83 -16.69
C TRP A 298 -0.63 -1.29 -15.37
N PHE A 299 -0.46 -2.57 -15.01
CA PHE A 299 -0.93 -3.10 -13.72
C PHE A 299 -0.21 -2.45 -12.53
N LEU A 300 1.11 -2.30 -12.61
CA LEU A 300 1.90 -1.62 -11.57
C LEU A 300 1.49 -0.14 -11.42
N CYS A 301 1.29 0.57 -12.53
CA CYS A 301 0.79 1.94 -12.51
C CYS A 301 -0.60 2.02 -11.86
N ALA A 302 -1.53 1.15 -12.23
CA ALA A 302 -2.87 1.11 -11.64
C ALA A 302 -2.82 0.82 -10.12
N ALA A 303 -2.01 -0.15 -9.70
CA ALA A 303 -1.81 -0.47 -8.29
C ALA A 303 -1.23 0.73 -7.51
N PHE A 304 -0.26 1.45 -8.10
CA PHE A 304 0.30 2.66 -7.52
C PHE A 304 -0.75 3.76 -7.37
N PHE A 305 -1.55 4.03 -8.40
CA PHE A 305 -2.66 5.01 -8.35
C PHE A 305 -3.75 4.62 -7.35
N VAL A 306 -4.06 3.34 -7.20
CA VAL A 306 -5.04 2.91 -6.17
C VAL A 306 -4.45 3.04 -4.77
N GLY A 307 -3.17 2.72 -4.57
CA GLY A 307 -2.46 2.87 -3.30
C GLY A 307 -2.39 4.33 -2.84
N ILE A 308 -1.76 5.18 -3.66
CA ILE A 308 -2.31 6.46 -4.08
C ILE A 308 -3.52 7.02 -3.32
N PHE A 309 -4.68 6.76 -3.92
CA PHE A 309 -5.99 7.19 -3.47
C PHE A 309 -6.36 6.61 -2.10
N GLY A 310 -5.95 5.38 -1.80
CA GLY A 310 -6.16 4.77 -0.48
C GLY A 310 -5.45 5.54 0.64
N ILE A 311 -4.21 5.99 0.42
CA ILE A 311 -3.46 6.83 1.36
C ILE A 311 -4.12 8.20 1.49
N TRP A 312 -4.61 8.78 0.39
CA TRP A 312 -5.31 10.06 0.46
C TRP A 312 -6.64 9.94 1.22
N ALA A 313 -7.41 8.88 0.97
CA ALA A 313 -8.67 8.59 1.65
C ALA A 313 -8.48 8.31 3.14
N SER A 314 -7.39 7.66 3.55
CA SER A 314 -7.09 7.42 4.97
C SER A 314 -6.75 8.70 5.73
N ARG A 315 -6.28 9.74 5.04
CA ARG A 315 -6.01 11.06 5.61
C ARG A 315 -7.22 11.97 5.69
N LEU A 316 -8.37 11.58 5.11
CA LEU A 316 -9.62 12.33 5.26
C LEU A 316 -10.15 12.18 6.70
N LYS A 317 -10.03 13.25 7.47
CA LYS A 317 -10.57 13.35 8.83
C LYS A 317 -11.98 13.94 8.77
N LYS A 318 -12.88 13.48 9.64
CA LYS A 318 -14.21 14.08 9.80
C LYS A 318 -14.26 14.81 11.14
N GLU A 319 -14.73 16.06 11.14
CA GLU A 319 -15.05 16.78 12.38
C GLU A 319 -16.31 16.18 13.00
N VAL A 320 -16.23 15.79 14.26
CA VAL A 320 -17.37 15.35 15.06
C VAL A 320 -17.70 16.47 16.03
N LYS A 321 -18.80 17.21 15.77
CA LYS A 321 -19.39 18.10 16.79
C LYS A 321 -19.99 17.22 17.88
N GLN A 322 -19.56 17.38 19.12
CA GLN A 322 -20.18 16.70 20.26
C GLN A 322 -21.64 17.16 20.38
N PRO A 323 -22.59 16.26 20.72
CA PRO A 323 -23.93 16.69 21.08
C PRO A 323 -23.84 17.47 22.39
N VAL A 324 -24.33 18.71 22.38
CA VAL A 324 -24.52 19.51 23.59
C VAL A 324 -25.50 18.74 24.48
N GLU A 325 -25.02 18.23 25.61
CA GLU A 325 -25.89 17.72 26.67
C GLU A 325 -26.69 18.90 27.23
N GLU A 326 -27.99 18.95 26.97
CA GLU A 326 -28.90 19.87 27.63
C GLU A 326 -28.89 19.60 29.14
N PRO A 327 -28.78 20.64 29.99
CA PRO A 327 -28.73 20.45 31.44
C PRO A 327 -30.07 19.88 31.89
N LYS A 328 -30.02 18.72 32.57
CA LYS A 328 -31.19 18.17 33.26
C LYS A 328 -31.71 19.21 34.26
N ALA A 329 -32.94 19.67 34.03
CA ALA A 329 -33.67 20.51 34.97
C ALA A 329 -33.76 19.82 36.33
N GLU A 330 -33.51 20.59 37.38
CA GLU A 330 -33.62 20.20 38.78
C GLU A 330 -35.07 19.84 39.14
N GLU A 331 -35.43 18.56 39.05
CA GLU A 331 -36.60 17.98 39.73
C GLU A 331 -36.25 17.50 41.16
N GLY A 332 -35.52 18.32 41.90
CA GLY A 332 -35.04 18.00 43.25
C GLY A 332 -35.61 18.89 44.37
N GLU A 333 -36.19 20.04 44.06
CA GLU A 333 -36.53 21.05 45.08
C GLU A 333 -38.04 21.20 45.37
N THR A 334 -38.92 20.62 44.56
CA THR A 334 -40.38 20.70 44.78
C THR A 334 -40.92 19.65 45.75
N LEU A 335 -40.22 18.54 45.98
CA LEU A 335 -40.67 17.49 46.91
C LEU A 335 -40.36 17.80 48.39
N ASN A 336 -39.35 18.62 48.68
CA ASN A 336 -39.02 19.00 50.07
C ASN A 336 -39.88 20.16 50.59
N PHE A 337 -40.45 20.99 49.71
CA PHE A 337 -41.35 22.07 50.14
C PHE A 337 -42.74 21.53 50.53
N ILE A 338 -43.28 20.57 49.77
CA ILE A 338 -44.60 19.97 50.03
C ILE A 338 -44.57 19.07 51.28
N ALA A 339 -43.46 18.37 51.55
CA ALA A 339 -43.32 17.54 52.76
C ALA A 339 -43.23 18.37 54.05
N SER A 340 -42.73 19.62 53.98
CA SER A 340 -42.65 20.50 55.16
C SER A 340 -43.98 21.16 55.55
N GLN A 341 -44.95 21.24 54.62
CA GLN A 341 -46.23 21.90 54.83
C GLN A 341 -47.36 20.94 55.27
N ALA A 342 -47.13 19.63 55.20
CA ALA A 342 -48.08 18.60 55.66
C ALA A 342 -47.88 18.15 57.13
N ALA A 343 -46.89 18.71 57.84
CA ALA A 343 -46.57 18.37 59.24
C ALA A 343 -47.07 19.40 60.27
N SER A 344 -47.87 20.39 59.86
CA SER A 344 -48.52 21.34 60.77
C SER A 344 -50.02 21.51 60.45
N TYR A 345 -50.80 20.44 60.58
CA TYR A 345 -52.25 20.52 60.82
C TYR A 345 -52.71 19.31 61.62
#